data_AF-A0A8T5ASA4-F1
#
_entry.id   AF-A0A8T5ASA4-F1
#
_cell.length_a   1.000
_cell.length_b   1.000
_cell.length_c   1.000
_cell.angle_alpha   90.00
_cell.angle_beta   90.00
_cell.angle_gamma   90.00
#
_symmetry.space_group_name_H-M   'P 1'
#
loop_
_entity.id
_entity.type
_entity.pdbx_description
1 polymer ?
#
loop_
_entity_poly.entity_id
_entity_poly.type
_entity_poly.pdbx_seq_one_letter_code
_entity_poly.pdbx_strand_id
1 'polypeptide(L)'
;MEAEITILYEDEETARAITEAVSPDNNKLPTGLYVRTERRNSTVWTYIKCKKGFKTFIATVDDLLSTISTAEKTLRIARKLE
;
A
#
# COMPACT_ATOMS: atom_id res chain seq x y z
N MET A 1 5.08 17.40 0.27
CA MET A 1 5.81 16.32 0.97
C MET A 1 5.69 15.06 0.16
N GLU A 2 6.72 14.24 0.20
CA GLU A 2 6.82 13.02 -0.61
C GLU A 2 7.38 11.89 0.27
N ALA A 3 6.91 10.67 0.04
CA ALA A 3 7.43 9.46 0.67
C ALA A 3 7.46 8.33 -0.35
N GLU A 4 8.44 7.45 -0.16
CA GLU A 4 8.57 6.19 -0.89
C GLU A 4 8.66 5.05 0.13
N ILE A 5 7.84 4.02 -0.06
CA ILE A 5 7.76 2.85 0.81
C ILE A 5 7.96 1.62 -0.06
N THR A 6 8.89 0.76 0.35
CA THR A 6 9.22 -0.47 -0.36
C THR A 6 9.14 -1.64 0.62
N ILE A 7 8.31 -2.63 0.29
CA ILE A 7 8.14 -3.84 1.11
C ILE A 7 8.48 -5.05 0.24
N LEU A 8 9.45 -5.83 0.69
CA LEU A 8 9.87 -7.08 0.06
C LEU A 8 9.09 -8.24 0.67
N TYR A 9 8.52 -9.08 -0.19
CA TYR A 9 7.82 -10.31 0.17
C TYR A 9 8.65 -11.53 -0.20
N GLU A 10 8.29 -12.67 0.41
CA GLU A 10 8.97 -13.95 0.20
C GLU A 10 8.84 -14.46 -1.25
N ASP A 11 7.72 -14.14 -1.91
CA ASP A 11 7.41 -14.60 -3.25
C ASP A 11 6.60 -13.56 -4.05
N GLU A 12 6.58 -13.71 -5.38
CA GLU A 12 5.87 -12.80 -6.28
C GLU A 12 4.34 -12.86 -6.15
N GLU A 13 3.79 -14.00 -5.77
CA GLU A 13 2.35 -14.20 -5.61
C GLU A 13 1.85 -13.40 -4.41
N THR A 14 2.58 -13.43 -3.29
CA THR A 14 2.32 -12.61 -2.11
C THR A 14 2.37 -11.13 -2.46
N ALA A 15 3.44 -10.68 -3.14
CA ALA A 15 3.56 -9.29 -3.55
C ALA A 15 2.40 -8.86 -4.49
N ARG A 16 1.96 -9.76 -5.38
CA ARG A 16 0.80 -9.54 -6.25
C ARG A 16 -0.50 -9.41 -5.46
N ALA A 17 -0.79 -10.36 -4.58
CA ALA A 17 -2.00 -10.35 -3.75
C ALA A 17 -2.09 -9.09 -2.89
N ILE A 18 -0.98 -8.68 -2.28
CA ILE A 18 -0.94 -7.44 -1.49
C ILE A 18 -1.14 -6.22 -2.38
N THR A 19 -0.42 -6.10 -3.50
CA THR A 19 -0.58 -4.96 -4.43
C THR A 19 -2.03 -4.82 -4.88
N GLU A 20 -2.67 -5.92 -5.28
CA GLU A 20 -4.07 -5.92 -5.71
C GLU A 20 -5.02 -5.51 -4.59
N ALA A 21 -4.77 -5.95 -3.35
CA ALA A 21 -5.60 -5.62 -2.19
C ALA A 21 -5.45 -4.16 -1.72
N VAL A 22 -4.27 -3.56 -1.88
CA VAL A 22 -3.96 -2.22 -1.35
C VAL A 22 -3.86 -1.13 -2.41
N SER A 23 -4.05 -1.48 -3.68
CA SER A 23 -4.04 -0.52 -4.77
C SER A 23 -5.15 0.49 -4.57
N PRO A 24 -4.82 1.78 -4.38
CA PRO A 24 -5.84 2.80 -4.16
C PRO A 24 -6.71 2.95 -5.40
N ASP A 25 -8.02 3.06 -5.18
CA ASP A 25 -8.96 3.45 -6.23
C ASP A 25 -8.72 4.94 -6.55
N ASN A 26 -7.82 5.20 -7.51
CA ASN A 26 -7.29 6.53 -7.84
C ASN A 26 -8.36 7.58 -8.19
N ASN A 27 -9.59 7.16 -8.48
CA ASN A 27 -10.71 8.05 -8.76
C ASN A 27 -11.28 8.75 -7.53
N LYS A 28 -10.92 8.34 -6.30
CA LYS A 28 -11.50 8.87 -5.05
C LYS A 28 -10.52 9.69 -4.20
N LEU A 29 -9.28 9.90 -4.68
CA LEU A 29 -8.30 10.64 -3.89
C LEU A 29 -8.64 12.14 -3.87
N PRO A 30 -8.66 12.77 -2.69
CA PRO A 30 -8.97 14.19 -2.59
C PRO A 30 -7.87 15.03 -3.24
N THR A 31 -8.24 16.16 -3.85
CA THR A 31 -7.33 17.07 -4.55
C THR A 31 -6.07 17.36 -3.75
N GLY A 32 -4.91 17.21 -4.39
CA GLY A 32 -3.60 17.43 -3.78
C GLY A 32 -3.02 16.23 -3.03
N LEU A 33 -3.66 15.07 -3.06
CA LEU A 33 -3.09 13.79 -2.65
C LEU A 33 -2.92 12.86 -3.85
N TYR A 34 -1.73 12.28 -3.99
CA TYR A 34 -1.41 11.29 -5.00
C TYR A 34 -0.74 10.11 -4.31
N VAL A 35 -1.25 8.90 -4.56
CA VAL A 35 -0.68 7.65 -4.08
C VAL A 35 -0.60 6.70 -5.26
N ARG A 36 0.56 6.10 -5.48
CA ARG A 36 0.78 5.10 -6.52
C ARG A 36 1.40 3.88 -5.89
N THR A 37 0.69 2.76 -5.95
CA THR A 37 1.18 1.45 -5.51
C THR A 37 1.38 0.58 -6.73
N GLU A 38 2.54 -0.04 -6.86
CA GLU A 38 2.83 -0.97 -7.95
C GLU A 38 3.71 -2.12 -7.49
N ARG A 39 3.54 -3.28 -8.13
CA ARG A 39 4.39 -4.44 -7.91
C ARG A 39 5.63 -4.34 -8.79
N ARG A 40 6.78 -4.68 -8.22
CA ARG A 40 8.07 -4.88 -8.91
C ARG A 40 8.64 -6.23 -8.47
N ASN A 41 8.38 -7.30 -9.23
CA ASN A 41 8.71 -8.68 -8.85
C ASN A 41 8.05 -9.09 -7.51
N SER A 42 8.84 -9.48 -6.51
CA SER A 42 8.40 -9.79 -5.14
C SER A 42 8.33 -8.56 -4.23
N THR A 43 8.37 -7.36 -4.80
CA THR A 43 8.37 -6.10 -4.05
C THR A 43 7.09 -5.31 -4.32
N VAL A 44 6.50 -4.74 -3.27
CA VAL A 44 5.44 -3.74 -3.36
C VAL A 44 6.06 -2.37 -3.13
N TRP A 45 5.97 -1.52 -4.14
CA TRP A 45 6.48 -0.16 -4.12
C TRP A 45 5.33 0.82 -4.06
N THR A 46 5.37 1.75 -3.11
CA THR A 46 4.37 2.81 -3.00
C THR A 46 5.04 4.17 -2.96
N TYR A 47 4.55 5.09 -3.79
CA TYR A 47 4.93 6.49 -3.79
C TYR A 47 3.76 7.38 -3.41
N ILE A 48 4.02 8.30 -2.49
CA ILE A 48 3.02 9.21 -1.93
C ILE A 48 3.51 10.63 -2.16
N LYS A 49 2.65 11.46 -2.75
CA LYS A 49 2.86 12.90 -2.90
C LYS A 49 1.66 13.65 -2.35
N CYS A 50 1.90 14.47 -1.33
CA CYS A 50 0.88 15.23 -0.64
C CYS A 50 1.23 16.73 -0.64
N LYS A 51 0.31 17.54 -1.15
CA LYS A 51 0.37 19.01 -1.16
C LYS A 51 -0.37 19.65 0.02
N LYS A 52 -0.96 18.84 0.91
CA LYS A 52 -1.68 19.29 2.12
C LYS A 52 -0.71 19.46 3.30
N GLY A 53 -1.23 19.62 4.51
CA GLY A 53 -0.44 19.75 5.73
C GLY A 53 0.20 18.43 6.20
N PHE A 54 1.25 18.54 7.02
CA PHE A 54 2.02 17.40 7.56
C PHE A 54 1.15 16.34 8.24
N LYS A 55 0.14 16.79 9.02
CA LYS A 55 -0.82 15.88 9.68
C LYS A 55 -1.55 14.97 8.68
N THR A 56 -1.97 15.51 7.54
CA THR A 56 -2.65 14.71 6.50
C THR A 56 -1.68 13.74 5.84
N PHE A 57 -0.44 14.17 5.59
CA PHE A 57 0.58 13.31 5.01
C PHE A 57 0.88 12.11 5.91
N ILE A 58 1.11 12.33 7.21
CA ILE A 58 1.35 11.24 8.17
C ILE A 58 0.13 10.33 8.30
N ALA A 59 -1.09 10.89 8.37
CA ALA A 59 -2.31 10.07 8.41
C ALA A 59 -2.44 9.17 7.18
N THR A 60 -2.15 9.66 5.97
CA THR A 60 -2.17 8.83 4.77
C THR A 60 -1.12 7.72 4.78
N VAL A 61 0.09 8.00 5.29
CA VAL A 61 1.13 6.97 5.43
C VAL A 61 0.67 5.89 6.42
N ASP A 62 0.10 6.29 7.55
CA ASP A 62 -0.38 5.38 8.60
C ASP A 62 -1.56 4.52 8.12
N ASP A 63 -2.54 5.12 7.43
CA ASP A 63 -3.68 4.43 6.83
C ASP A 63 -3.23 3.37 5.80
N LEU A 64 -2.24 3.71 4.95
CA LEU A 64 -1.69 2.79 3.96
C LEU A 64 -1.00 1.60 4.62
N LEU A 65 -0.11 1.84 5.58
CA LEU A 65 0.62 0.77 6.28
C LEU A 65 -0.33 -0.14 7.08
N SER A 66 -1.37 0.43 7.69
CA SER A 66 -2.41 -0.32 8.39
C SER A 66 -3.21 -1.22 7.44
N THR A 67 -3.52 -0.71 6.24
CA THR A 67 -4.21 -1.48 5.20
C THR A 67 -3.35 -2.63 4.69
N ILE A 68 -2.05 -2.38 4.45
CA ILE A 68 -1.09 -3.42 4.07
C ILE A 68 -1.00 -4.51 5.15
N SER A 69 -0.83 -4.13 6.43
CA SER A 69 -0.77 -5.10 7.52
C SER A 69 -2.04 -5.95 7.63
N THR A 70 -3.19 -5.35 7.35
CA THR A 70 -4.47 -6.08 7.34
C THR A 70 -4.55 -7.07 6.17
N ALA A 71 -4.11 -6.68 4.98
CA ALA A 71 -4.03 -7.56 3.81
C ALA A 71 -3.08 -8.74 4.07
N GLU A 72 -1.91 -8.50 4.66
CA GLU A 72 -0.94 -9.54 5.01
C GLU A 72 -1.50 -10.56 5.99
N LYS A 73 -2.15 -10.09 7.07
CA LYS A 73 -2.79 -10.96 8.05
C LYS A 73 -3.90 -11.79 7.43
N THR A 74 -4.73 -11.17 6.59
CA THR A 74 -5.83 -11.82 5.89
C THR A 74 -5.31 -12.93 4.97
N LEU A 75 -4.28 -12.62 4.15
CA LEU A 75 -3.66 -13.59 3.24
C LEU A 75 -3.05 -14.77 4.00
N ARG A 76 -2.36 -14.49 5.12
CA ARG A 76 -1.78 -15.53 5.97
C ARG A 76 -2.85 -16.45 6.58
N ILE A 77 -4.01 -15.91 6.96
CA ILE A 77 -5.12 -16.70 7.48
C ILE A 77 -5.75 -17.52 6.35
N ALA A 78 -6.00 -16.92 5.19
CA ALA A 78 -6.57 -17.61 4.03
C ALA A 78 -5.72 -18.83 3.61
N ARG A 79 -4.40 -18.66 3.51
CA ARG A 79 -3.45 -19.75 3.19
C ARG A 79 -3.37 -20.87 4.24
N LYS A 80 -3.81 -20.63 5.47
CA LYS A 80 -3.87 -21.66 6.53
C LYS A 80 -5.17 -22.46 6.52
N LEU A 81 -6.18 -21.96 5.82
CA LEU A 81 -7.49 -22.61 5.70
C LEU A 81 -7.56 -23.53 4.47
N GLU A 82 -6.56 -23.48 3.59
CA GLU A 82 -6.30 -24.39 2.48
C GLU A 82 -5.57 -25.67 2.94
#